data_AF-A0A3G1S292-F1
#
_entry.id   AF-A0A3G1S292-F1
#
_cell.length_a   1.000
_cell.length_b   1.000
_cell.length_c   1.000
_cell.angle_alpha   90.00
_cell.angle_beta   90.00
_cell.angle_gamma   90.00
#
_symmetry.space_group_name_H-M   'P 1'
#
loop_
_entity.id
_entity.type
_entity.pdbx_description
1 polymer ?
#
loop_
_entity_poly.entity_id
_entity_poly.type
_entity_poly.pdbx_seq_one_letter_code
_entity_poly.pdbx_strand_id
1 'polypeptide(L)'
;MSDAPAAASPASPPVATQASEAVKRKAGYHYWHGHGHERALVGDVAPLPTPQKVEGAAIEFDAVASLKQAVITTYSWCDNAKTVSVYVDFKGVGAIDPAAITTKYTERSLRLSIAHEGKANILTLHLAKAIDAEKCTHKVKPDQLVFRVVKASEEAWFDLTGAPSAADDDE
;
A
#
# COMPACT_ATOMS: atom_id res chain seq x y z
N MET A 1 -6.47 -53.20 30.16
CA MET A 1 -6.74 -51.74 30.07
C MET A 1 -5.68 -51.04 30.89
N SER A 2 -4.96 -50.09 30.26
CA SER A 2 -4.02 -49.11 30.85
C SER A 2 -2.68 -49.70 31.32
N ASP A 3 -1.58 -49.62 30.57
CA ASP A 3 -0.79 -48.46 30.10
C ASP A 3 0.03 -47.76 31.20
N ALA A 4 1.36 -47.85 31.02
CA ALA A 4 2.54 -47.15 31.57
C ALA A 4 2.56 -46.55 32.99
N PRO A 5 3.71 -46.72 33.68
CA PRO A 5 4.37 -45.52 34.19
C PRO A 5 5.87 -45.40 33.84
N ALA A 6 6.25 -44.13 33.77
CA ALA A 6 7.55 -43.53 33.48
C ALA A 6 8.74 -44.04 34.32
N ALA A 7 9.92 -44.09 33.70
CA ALA A 7 11.11 -43.31 34.08
C ALA A 7 12.37 -43.94 33.47
N ALA A 8 13.20 -43.12 32.81
CA ALA A 8 14.68 -43.12 32.88
C ALA A 8 15.27 -42.60 31.56
N SER A 9 15.76 -41.36 31.60
CA SER A 9 16.77 -40.84 30.67
C SER A 9 18.09 -41.61 30.83
N PRO A 10 18.90 -41.73 29.77
CA PRO A 10 20.26 -41.24 29.95
C PRO A 10 20.92 -40.61 28.71
N ALA A 11 21.79 -39.64 29.04
CA ALA A 11 23.11 -39.36 28.44
C ALA A 11 23.18 -38.67 27.07
N SER A 12 23.29 -37.33 27.14
CA SER A 12 24.05 -36.52 26.18
C SER A 12 25.57 -36.74 26.35
N PRO A 13 26.37 -36.74 25.26
CA PRO A 13 27.82 -36.59 25.34
C PRO A 13 28.25 -35.10 25.44
N PRO A 14 29.43 -34.80 26.04
CA PRO A 14 29.88 -33.45 26.37
C PRO A 14 30.82 -32.79 25.33
N VAL A 15 30.81 -31.44 25.36
CA VAL A 15 31.92 -30.48 25.15
C VAL A 15 32.76 -30.57 23.86
N ALA A 16 32.69 -29.49 23.07
CA ALA A 16 33.88 -28.71 22.68
C ALA A 16 33.48 -27.32 22.15
N THR A 17 33.74 -26.32 22.99
CA THR A 17 33.85 -24.89 22.65
C THR A 17 34.84 -24.67 21.51
N GLN A 18 34.43 -24.02 20.42
CA GLN A 18 35.33 -23.16 19.65
C GLN A 18 34.65 -21.83 19.35
N ALA A 19 35.15 -20.81 20.04
CA ALA A 19 34.96 -19.41 19.73
C ALA A 19 35.88 -19.03 18.56
N SER A 20 35.33 -18.36 17.56
CA SER A 20 36.00 -17.45 16.61
C SER A 20 34.95 -17.10 15.55
N GLU A 21 34.74 -15.88 15.10
CA GLU A 21 35.28 -14.56 15.34
C GLU A 21 34.15 -13.62 14.90
N ALA A 22 33.87 -12.59 15.69
CA ALA A 22 32.91 -11.57 15.29
C ALA A 22 33.48 -10.79 14.09
N VAL A 23 33.08 -11.17 12.87
CA VAL A 23 33.36 -10.41 11.66
C VAL A 23 32.56 -9.10 11.72
N LYS A 24 33.18 -8.06 12.27
CA LYS A 24 32.76 -6.67 12.06
C LYS A 24 32.90 -6.35 10.57
N ARG A 25 31.83 -6.56 9.80
CA ARG A 25 31.73 -5.97 8.46
C ARG A 25 31.55 -4.46 8.61
N LYS A 26 32.66 -3.72 8.61
CA LYS A 26 32.64 -2.28 8.39
C LYS A 26 32.19 -2.06 6.94
N ALA A 27 30.99 -1.54 6.74
CA ALA A 27 30.53 -1.06 5.44
C ALA A 27 31.45 0.08 5.00
N GLY A 28 32.39 -0.23 4.10
CA GLY A 28 33.29 0.75 3.50
C GLY A 28 32.51 1.60 2.52
N TYR A 29 32.29 2.87 2.85
CA TYR A 29 31.79 3.86 1.90
C TYR A 29 32.93 4.18 0.91
N HIS A 30 32.74 3.87 -0.37
CA HIS A 30 33.61 4.33 -1.43
C HIS A 30 33.38 5.83 -1.66
N TYR A 31 34.33 6.66 -1.22
CA TYR A 31 34.38 8.08 -1.57
C TYR A 31 34.85 8.22 -3.02
N TRP A 32 33.95 8.63 -3.90
CA TRP A 32 34.28 9.09 -5.24
C TRP A 32 34.67 10.57 -5.19
N HIS A 33 35.91 10.85 -4.78
CA HIS A 33 36.50 12.18 -4.92
C HIS A 33 37.81 12.04 -5.68
N GLY A 34 37.72 12.16 -7.01
CA GLY A 34 38.87 11.97 -7.87
C GLY A 34 38.65 12.40 -9.32
N HIS A 35 37.76 13.34 -9.60
CA HIS A 35 37.86 14.10 -10.84
C HIS A 35 38.50 15.43 -10.51
N GLY A 36 39.83 15.48 -10.68
CA GLY A 36 40.58 16.73 -10.72
C GLY A 36 39.91 17.64 -11.75
N HIS A 37 39.21 18.66 -11.27
CA HIS A 37 38.68 19.70 -12.14
C HIS A 37 39.85 20.56 -12.57
N GLU A 38 40.37 20.26 -13.75
CA GLU A 38 41.09 21.22 -14.57
C GLU A 38 40.19 22.47 -14.66
N ARG A 39 40.61 23.56 -14.01
CA ARG A 39 39.84 24.80 -13.99
C ARG A 39 39.85 25.36 -15.41
N ALA A 40 38.68 25.38 -16.05
CA ALA A 40 38.49 26.16 -17.27
C ALA A 40 39.01 27.59 -17.05
N LEU A 41 39.79 28.11 -18.00
CA LEU A 41 40.22 29.50 -18.02
C LEU A 41 38.98 30.41 -17.93
N VAL A 42 39.04 31.40 -17.02
CA VAL A 42 37.99 32.40 -16.78
C VAL A 42 37.73 33.16 -18.08
N GLY A 43 36.71 32.76 -18.83
CA GLY A 43 36.35 33.43 -20.08
C GLY A 43 35.42 32.65 -21.00
N ASP A 44 35.39 31.32 -20.91
CA ASP A 44 34.60 30.47 -21.82
C ASP A 44 33.49 29.69 -21.09
N VAL A 45 32.90 30.32 -20.07
CA VAL A 45 31.73 29.79 -19.37
C VAL A 45 30.51 30.48 -19.97
N ALA A 46 29.84 29.81 -20.90
CA ALA A 46 28.56 30.27 -21.44
C ALA A 46 27.61 30.63 -20.27
N PRO A 47 26.87 31.75 -20.33
CA PRO A 47 25.94 32.10 -19.27
C PRO A 47 24.94 30.97 -19.09
N LEU A 48 24.90 30.38 -17.88
CA LEU A 48 23.99 29.30 -17.58
C LEU A 48 22.55 29.76 -17.90
N PRO A 49 21.75 28.95 -18.60
CA PRO A 49 20.35 29.28 -18.80
C PRO A 49 19.69 29.41 -17.43
N THR A 50 19.19 30.61 -17.12
CA THR A 50 18.47 30.87 -15.88
C THR A 50 17.29 29.90 -15.77
N PRO A 51 17.21 29.07 -14.71
CA PRO A 51 16.11 28.15 -14.55
C PRO A 51 14.82 28.95 -14.37
N GLN A 52 13.93 28.88 -15.35
CA GLN A 52 12.60 29.46 -15.22
C GLN A 52 11.79 28.62 -14.24
N LYS A 53 11.29 29.26 -13.17
CA LYS A 53 10.39 28.63 -12.22
C LYS A 53 9.06 28.39 -12.92
N VAL A 54 8.84 27.15 -13.34
CA VAL A 54 7.53 26.70 -13.81
C VAL A 54 6.56 26.85 -12.63
N GLU A 55 5.60 27.76 -12.74
CA GLU A 55 4.44 27.77 -11.84
C GLU A 55 3.67 26.47 -12.13
N GLY A 56 4.02 25.43 -11.38
CA GLY A 56 3.28 24.19 -11.41
C GLY A 56 1.84 24.54 -11.09
N ALA A 57 0.94 24.28 -12.05
CA ALA A 57 -0.47 24.18 -11.78
C ALA A 57 -0.62 23.41 -10.47
N ALA A 58 -1.35 23.98 -9.51
CA ALA A 58 -1.58 23.35 -8.23
C ALA A 58 -2.16 21.96 -8.48
N ILE A 59 -1.29 20.96 -8.46
CA ILE A 59 -1.72 19.57 -8.40
C ILE A 59 -2.32 19.52 -7.01
N GLU A 60 -3.64 19.38 -6.95
CA GLU A 60 -4.35 19.22 -5.69
C GLU A 60 -3.84 17.95 -5.03
N PHE A 61 -2.83 18.12 -4.17
CA PHE A 61 -2.37 17.07 -3.29
C PHE A 61 -3.51 16.81 -2.32
N ASP A 62 -4.17 15.66 -2.50
CA ASP A 62 -5.15 15.06 -1.61
C ASP A 62 -4.81 15.44 -0.15
N ALA A 63 -5.57 16.34 0.47
CA ALA A 63 -5.26 16.94 1.78
C ALA A 63 -5.09 15.89 2.90
N VAL A 64 -5.53 14.67 2.61
CA VAL A 64 -5.38 13.42 3.38
C VAL A 64 -3.91 13.01 3.56
N ALA A 65 -3.01 13.32 2.63
CA ALA A 65 -1.64 12.78 2.61
C ALA A 65 -0.78 13.22 3.83
N SER A 66 -1.12 14.34 4.47
CA SER A 66 -0.41 14.85 5.65
C SER A 66 -0.95 14.32 6.99
N LEU A 67 -2.07 13.58 6.99
CA LEU A 67 -2.66 13.00 8.19
C LEU A 67 -2.03 11.65 8.51
N LYS A 68 -2.08 11.25 9.80
CA LYS A 68 -1.71 9.88 10.20
C LYS A 68 -2.65 8.90 9.51
N GLN A 69 -2.07 7.97 8.74
CA GLN A 69 -2.83 7.02 7.94
C GLN A 69 -3.15 5.75 8.75
N ALA A 70 -4.40 5.30 8.68
CA ALA A 70 -4.87 4.04 9.21
C ALA A 70 -5.48 3.22 8.07
N VAL A 71 -5.15 1.94 7.99
CA VAL A 71 -5.68 1.06 6.96
C VAL A 71 -6.98 0.44 7.45
N ILE A 72 -8.04 0.54 6.65
CA ILE A 72 -9.30 -0.15 6.90
C ILE A 72 -9.14 -1.58 6.39
N THR A 73 -9.25 -2.56 7.28
CA THR A 73 -9.14 -3.98 6.94
C THR A 73 -10.47 -4.72 7.05
N THR A 74 -11.44 -4.15 7.77
CA THR A 74 -12.76 -4.76 7.98
C THR A 74 -13.70 -4.33 6.88
N TYR A 75 -14.02 -5.28 6.00
CA TYR A 75 -15.04 -5.12 4.98
C TYR A 75 -15.69 -6.48 4.68
N SER A 76 -16.83 -6.45 4.00
CA SER A 76 -17.53 -7.63 3.50
C SER A 76 -18.01 -7.34 2.09
N TRP A 77 -18.24 -8.36 1.28
CA TRP A 77 -18.71 -8.18 -0.08
C TRP A 77 -19.68 -9.27 -0.49
N CYS A 78 -20.55 -8.98 -1.45
CA CYS A 78 -21.38 -9.97 -2.09
C CYS A 78 -21.37 -9.81 -3.61
N ASP A 79 -21.25 -10.96 -4.29
CA ASP A 79 -21.40 -11.04 -5.73
C ASP A 79 -22.88 -11.03 -6.11
N ASN A 80 -23.25 -10.20 -7.07
CA ASN A 80 -24.52 -10.30 -7.78
C ASN A 80 -24.24 -10.51 -9.28
N ALA A 81 -25.26 -10.87 -10.05
CA ALA A 81 -25.12 -11.19 -11.47
C ALA A 81 -24.27 -10.17 -12.26
N LYS A 82 -24.60 -8.87 -12.14
CA LYS A 82 -23.93 -7.79 -12.90
C LYS A 82 -23.11 -6.82 -12.05
N THR A 83 -23.22 -6.91 -10.73
CA THR A 83 -22.63 -5.94 -9.81
C THR A 83 -22.09 -6.61 -8.57
N VAL A 84 -21.02 -6.07 -8.02
CA VAL A 84 -20.46 -6.47 -6.73
C VAL A 84 -20.79 -5.39 -5.70
N SER A 85 -21.33 -5.78 -4.56
CA SER A 85 -21.60 -4.85 -3.46
C SER A 85 -20.54 -5.03 -2.38
N VAL A 86 -19.81 -3.96 -2.06
CA VAL A 86 -18.81 -3.94 -0.98
C VAL A 86 -19.35 -3.12 0.18
N TYR A 87 -19.32 -3.70 1.37
CA TYR A 87 -19.75 -3.11 2.63
C TYR A 87 -18.53 -2.84 3.49
N VAL A 88 -18.34 -1.58 3.87
CA VAL A 88 -17.23 -1.15 4.72
C VAL A 88 -17.82 -0.59 6.00
N ASP A 89 -17.53 -1.24 7.11
CA ASP A 89 -18.04 -0.81 8.41
C ASP A 89 -17.14 0.31 8.96
N PHE A 90 -17.71 1.50 9.11
CA PHE A 90 -17.01 2.66 9.65
C PHE A 90 -18.00 3.45 10.52
N LYS A 91 -17.84 3.34 11.82
CA LYS A 91 -18.76 3.97 12.79
C LYS A 91 -18.80 5.48 12.61
N GLY A 92 -20.00 6.05 12.58
CA GLY A 92 -20.21 7.48 12.44
C GLY A 92 -19.91 8.05 11.04
N VAL A 93 -19.65 7.23 10.02
CA VAL A 93 -19.36 7.72 8.66
C VAL A 93 -20.46 8.60 8.09
N GLY A 94 -21.73 8.36 8.43
CA GLY A 94 -22.85 9.17 7.95
C GLY A 94 -22.95 10.57 8.56
N ALA A 95 -22.21 10.85 9.63
CA ALA A 95 -22.11 12.19 10.22
C ALA A 95 -20.89 12.97 9.70
N ILE A 96 -20.00 12.32 8.94
CA ILE A 96 -18.81 12.95 8.37
C ILE A 96 -19.22 13.78 7.15
N ASP A 97 -18.56 14.92 6.99
CA ASP A 97 -18.77 15.75 5.81
C ASP A 97 -18.43 14.97 4.53
N PRO A 98 -19.31 14.99 3.50
CA PRO A 98 -19.06 14.27 2.26
C PRO A 98 -17.78 14.71 1.55
N ALA A 99 -17.31 15.94 1.73
CA ALA A 99 -16.04 16.41 1.17
C ALA A 99 -14.82 15.73 1.81
N ALA A 100 -14.96 15.19 3.04
CA ALA A 100 -13.90 14.43 3.70
C ALA A 100 -13.88 12.95 3.29
N ILE A 101 -14.86 12.50 2.49
CA ILE A 101 -14.97 11.14 1.96
C ILE A 101 -14.63 11.18 0.47
N THR A 102 -13.44 10.72 0.13
CA THR A 102 -12.99 10.63 -1.27
C THR A 102 -13.02 9.18 -1.72
N THR A 103 -13.71 8.91 -2.82
CA THR A 103 -13.73 7.59 -3.47
C THR A 103 -13.17 7.71 -4.87
N LYS A 104 -12.22 6.84 -5.22
CA LYS A 104 -11.63 6.73 -6.55
C LYS A 104 -11.83 5.31 -7.07
N TYR A 105 -12.48 5.20 -8.22
CA TYR A 105 -12.62 3.95 -8.96
C TYR A 105 -11.67 3.96 -10.15
N THR A 106 -11.05 2.82 -10.40
CA THR A 106 -10.22 2.57 -11.59
C THR A 106 -10.67 1.24 -12.19
N GLU A 107 -10.15 0.87 -13.37
CA GLU A 107 -10.53 -0.37 -14.05
C GLU A 107 -10.42 -1.62 -13.16
N ARG A 108 -9.42 -1.71 -12.28
CA ARG A 108 -9.19 -2.88 -11.41
C ARG A 108 -8.91 -2.52 -9.96
N SER A 109 -9.27 -1.32 -9.50
CA SER A 109 -9.09 -0.97 -8.10
C SER A 109 -10.14 0.02 -7.59
N LEU A 110 -10.47 -0.13 -6.32
CA LEU A 110 -11.33 0.78 -5.56
C LEU A 110 -10.50 1.33 -4.41
N ARG A 111 -10.39 2.66 -4.35
CA ARG A 111 -9.74 3.37 -3.25
C ARG A 111 -10.73 4.28 -2.55
N LEU A 112 -10.87 4.09 -1.25
CA LEU A 112 -11.63 4.95 -0.35
C LEU A 112 -10.66 5.64 0.60
N SER A 113 -10.89 6.93 0.81
CA SER A 113 -10.20 7.72 1.80
C SER A 113 -11.21 8.51 2.63
N ILE A 114 -11.13 8.38 3.95
CA ILE A 114 -11.98 9.09 4.91
C ILE A 114 -11.06 9.89 5.83
N ALA A 115 -11.09 11.21 5.71
CA ALA A 115 -10.43 12.10 6.66
C ALA A 115 -11.37 12.35 7.87
N HIS A 116 -10.99 11.87 9.04
CA HIS A 116 -11.78 12.02 10.26
C HIS A 116 -10.89 12.18 11.49
N GLU A 117 -11.21 13.13 12.37
CA GLU A 117 -10.48 13.37 13.63
C GLU A 117 -8.95 13.51 13.47
N GLY A 118 -8.49 14.13 12.37
CA GLY A 118 -7.05 14.28 12.08
C GLY A 118 -6.34 12.99 11.67
N LYS A 119 -7.09 11.94 11.34
CA LYS A 119 -6.58 10.68 10.78
C LYS A 119 -7.17 10.45 9.38
N ALA A 120 -6.37 9.85 8.52
CA ALA A 120 -6.77 9.41 7.21
C ALA A 120 -7.00 7.90 7.23
N ASN A 121 -8.25 7.47 7.17
CA ASN A 121 -8.58 6.06 7.06
C ASN A 121 -8.66 5.69 5.58
N ILE A 122 -7.86 4.73 5.14
CA ILE A 122 -7.72 4.38 3.72
C ILE A 122 -8.05 2.90 3.54
N LEU A 123 -8.92 2.62 2.58
CA LEU A 123 -9.17 1.28 2.06
C LEU A 123 -8.73 1.25 0.61
N THR A 124 -7.85 0.32 0.26
CA THR A 124 -7.46 0.06 -1.13
C THR A 124 -7.75 -1.40 -1.44
N LEU A 125 -8.60 -1.64 -2.42
CA LEU A 125 -8.95 -2.97 -2.91
C LEU A 125 -8.46 -3.12 -4.34
N HIS A 126 -7.54 -4.06 -4.55
CA HIS A 126 -7.10 -4.48 -5.88
C HIS A 126 -8.05 -5.56 -6.38
N LEU A 127 -8.97 -5.19 -7.27
CA LEU A 127 -10.05 -6.06 -7.71
C LEU A 127 -9.52 -7.16 -8.63
N ALA A 128 -10.03 -8.37 -8.47
CA ALA A 128 -9.61 -9.53 -9.27
C ALA A 128 -9.97 -9.38 -10.77
N LYS A 129 -10.99 -8.58 -11.08
CA LYS A 129 -11.55 -8.40 -12.42
C LYS A 129 -11.80 -6.94 -12.73
N ALA A 130 -11.96 -6.64 -14.01
CA ALA A 130 -12.23 -5.29 -14.49
C ALA A 130 -13.65 -4.82 -14.14
N ILE A 131 -13.77 -3.52 -13.85
CA ILE A 131 -15.00 -2.85 -13.48
C ILE A 131 -15.24 -1.62 -14.36
N ASP A 132 -16.51 -1.27 -14.50
CA ASP A 132 -16.93 -0.05 -15.17
C ASP A 132 -16.94 1.09 -14.15
N ALA A 133 -15.82 1.82 -14.06
CA ALA A 133 -15.60 2.87 -13.07
C ALA A 133 -16.62 4.02 -13.16
N GLU A 134 -17.17 4.29 -14.35
CA GLU A 134 -18.15 5.37 -14.57
C GLU A 134 -19.53 5.01 -14.03
N LYS A 135 -19.90 3.71 -14.07
CA LYS A 135 -21.17 3.22 -13.55
C LYS A 135 -21.12 2.84 -12.07
N CYS A 136 -19.94 2.86 -11.46
CA CYS A 136 -19.77 2.59 -10.04
C CYS A 136 -20.39 3.70 -9.20
N THR A 137 -21.05 3.31 -8.10
CA THR A 137 -21.69 4.26 -7.17
C THR A 137 -21.40 3.85 -5.74
N HIS A 138 -21.54 4.79 -4.80
CA HIS A 138 -21.49 4.50 -3.37
C HIS A 138 -22.64 5.17 -2.64
N LYS A 139 -22.98 4.62 -1.48
CA LYS A 139 -23.99 5.14 -0.56
C LYS A 139 -23.41 5.16 0.84
N VAL A 140 -23.53 6.32 1.48
CA VAL A 140 -23.15 6.51 2.89
C VAL A 140 -24.36 6.20 3.76
N LYS A 141 -24.20 5.28 4.72
CA LYS A 141 -25.15 5.03 5.82
C LYS A 141 -24.51 5.52 7.13
N PRO A 142 -25.26 5.61 8.24
CA PRO A 142 -24.74 6.11 9.51
C PRO A 142 -23.43 5.47 9.98
N ASP A 143 -23.33 4.13 9.92
CA ASP A 143 -22.17 3.37 10.40
C ASP A 143 -21.52 2.47 9.33
N GLN A 144 -21.95 2.63 8.07
CA GLN A 144 -21.52 1.73 6.99
C GLN A 144 -21.49 2.45 5.65
N LEU A 145 -20.47 2.16 4.85
CA LEU A 145 -20.35 2.62 3.48
C LEU A 145 -20.63 1.45 2.53
N VAL A 146 -21.52 1.66 1.56
CA VAL A 146 -21.92 0.63 0.61
C VAL A 146 -21.51 1.04 -0.80
N PHE A 147 -20.58 0.31 -1.39
CA PHE A 147 -20.16 0.50 -2.77
C PHE A 147 -20.90 -0.47 -3.67
N ARG A 148 -21.51 0.05 -4.72
CA ARG A 148 -22.07 -0.74 -5.82
C ARG A 148 -21.12 -0.63 -7.00
N VAL A 149 -20.34 -1.69 -7.18
CA VAL A 149 -19.33 -1.81 -8.23
C VAL A 149 -19.93 -2.54 -9.42
N VAL A 150 -19.88 -1.95 -10.61
CA VAL A 150 -20.42 -2.57 -11.84
C VAL A 150 -19.31 -3.33 -12.53
N LYS A 151 -19.56 -4.61 -12.84
CA LYS A 151 -18.57 -5.46 -13.53
C LYS A 151 -18.46 -5.01 -14.99
N ALA A 152 -17.25 -5.02 -15.53
CA ALA A 152 -17.04 -4.77 -16.97
C ALA A 152 -17.54 -5.93 -17.83
N SER A 153 -17.38 -7.16 -17.34
CA SER A 153 -17.86 -8.40 -17.96
C SER A 153 -18.82 -9.14 -17.02
N GLU A 154 -19.85 -9.79 -17.59
CA GLU A 154 -20.81 -10.61 -16.84
C GLU A 154 -20.17 -11.95 -16.41
N GLU A 155 -19.21 -11.88 -15.48
CA GLU A 155 -18.51 -13.03 -14.91
C GLU A 155 -18.81 -13.15 -13.41
N ALA A 156 -18.87 -14.39 -12.90
CA ALA A 156 -18.94 -14.65 -11.47
C ALA A 156 -17.59 -14.34 -10.80
N TRP A 157 -17.62 -13.64 -9.68
CA TRP A 157 -16.41 -13.35 -8.89
C TRP A 157 -16.31 -14.36 -7.76
N PHE A 158 -15.24 -15.16 -7.77
CA PHE A 158 -14.93 -16.10 -6.68
C PHE A 158 -14.14 -15.44 -5.55
N ASP A 159 -13.37 -14.41 -5.90
CA ASP A 159 -12.64 -13.56 -4.96
C ASP A 159 -12.88 -12.09 -5.32
N LEU A 160 -12.88 -11.21 -4.32
CA LEU A 160 -12.96 -9.77 -4.55
C LEU A 160 -11.62 -9.25 -5.03
N THR A 161 -10.55 -9.75 -4.42
CA THR A 161 -9.20 -9.23 -4.60
C THR A 161 -8.34 -10.17 -5.43
N GLY A 162 -7.60 -9.62 -6.38
CA GLY A 162 -6.65 -10.37 -7.18
C GLY A 162 -5.31 -10.47 -6.47
N ALA A 163 -4.60 -11.60 -6.66
CA ALA A 163 -3.17 -11.62 -6.36
C ALA A 163 -2.47 -10.53 -7.20
N PRO A 164 -1.58 -9.71 -6.61
CA PRO A 164 -0.70 -8.89 -7.42
C PRO A 164 0.11 -9.87 -8.28
N SER A 165 0.08 -9.73 -9.61
CA SER A 165 0.91 -10.56 -10.47
C SER A 165 2.37 -10.33 -10.08
N ALA A 166 2.97 -11.33 -9.42
CA ALA A 166 4.39 -11.41 -9.07
C ALA A 166 5.24 -11.70 -10.32
N ALA A 167 5.11 -10.87 -11.36
CA ALA A 167 5.75 -11.05 -12.66
C ALA A 167 6.81 -9.97 -12.95
N ASP A 168 7.52 -9.52 -11.92
CA ASP A 168 8.72 -8.68 -12.00
C ASP A 168 9.77 -9.18 -11.00
N ASP A 169 10.05 -10.49 -11.00
CA ASP A 169 11.23 -11.08 -10.37
C ASP A 169 11.98 -11.82 -11.49
N ASP A 170 12.94 -11.10 -12.08
CA ASP A 170 13.85 -11.51 -13.15
C ASP A 170 15.04 -12.24 -12.50
N GLU A 171 15.21 -13.55 -12.75
CA GLU A 171 16.50 -14.27 -12.80
C GLU A 171 16.36 -15.64 -13.50
#